data_AF-T1A7L3-F1
#
_entry.id   AF-T1A7L3-F1
#
_cell.length_a   1.000
_cell.length_b   1.000
_cell.length_c   1.000
_cell.angle_alpha   90.00
_cell.angle_beta   90.00
_cell.angle_gamma   90.00
#
_symmetry.space_group_name_H-M   'P 1'
#
loop_
_entity.id
_entity.type
_entity.pdbx_description
1 polymer ?
#
loop_
_entity_poly.entity_id
_entity_poly.type
_entity_poly.pdbx_seq_one_letter_code
_entity_poly.pdbx_strand_id
1 'polypeptide(L)'
;MPTKGVTVVDTRDEPLTGAMMVVGFPTHGLVGSVAASYLVHALDMEPIAYMTSEAFPPTVVMEEGIVSAPVRLYASKLVCGVDRSCDQLVVAIADIQPPIDLLNGLGRALLDWTEAKGIHLVVAVEGQPLEGEVGADARI
;
A
#
# COMPACT_ATOMS: atom_id res chain seq x y z
N MET A 1 23.66 -10.27 14.48
CA MET A 1 22.21 -10.41 14.72
C MET A 1 21.54 -10.28 13.37
N PRO A 2 21.05 -11.37 12.74
CA PRO A 2 20.26 -11.22 11.54
C PRO A 2 18.80 -10.84 11.91
N THR A 3 18.13 -10.17 10.97
CA THR A 3 16.70 -9.73 10.92
C THR A 3 16.27 -8.42 11.59
N LYS A 4 16.96 -7.30 11.32
CA LYS A 4 16.30 -5.96 11.23
C LYS A 4 15.67 -5.71 9.84
N GLY A 5 15.27 -6.77 9.16
CA GLY A 5 14.71 -6.69 7.81
C GLY A 5 13.22 -6.36 7.85
N VAL A 6 12.72 -5.75 6.80
CA VAL A 6 11.28 -5.73 6.52
C VAL A 6 10.97 -7.00 5.73
N THR A 7 9.92 -7.72 6.10
CA THR A 7 9.47 -8.91 5.38
C THR A 7 8.00 -8.80 5.02
N VAL A 8 7.60 -9.42 3.92
CA VAL A 8 6.20 -9.59 3.52
C VAL A 8 5.78 -11.00 3.89
N VAL A 9 4.65 -11.14 4.58
CA VAL A 9 4.10 -12.43 5.03
C VAL A 9 2.76 -12.63 4.35
N ASP A 10 2.66 -13.71 3.57
CA ASP A 10 1.41 -14.12 2.95
C ASP A 10 0.43 -14.65 4.02
N THR A 11 -0.81 -14.18 3.97
CA THR A 11 -1.93 -14.72 4.75
C THR A 11 -2.75 -15.73 3.94
N ARG A 12 -2.67 -15.64 2.62
CA ARG A 12 -3.32 -16.53 1.67
C ARG A 12 -2.36 -16.85 0.53
N ASP A 13 -2.42 -18.09 0.06
CA ASP A 13 -1.66 -18.53 -1.10
C ASP A 13 -2.55 -18.40 -2.35
N GLU A 14 -2.47 -17.23 -3.00
CA GLU A 14 -3.18 -16.95 -4.24
C GLU A 14 -2.17 -16.49 -5.32
N PRO A 15 -2.23 -17.07 -6.54
CA PRO A 15 -1.41 -16.59 -7.65
C PRO A 15 -1.88 -15.19 -8.09
N LEU A 16 -0.97 -14.22 -8.09
CA LEU A 16 -1.24 -12.83 -8.52
C LEU A 16 -0.61 -12.54 -9.90
N THR A 17 -0.47 -13.58 -10.73
CA THR A 17 0.18 -13.49 -12.03
C THR A 17 -0.60 -12.57 -12.96
N GLY A 18 0.08 -11.56 -13.52
CA GLY A 18 -0.57 -10.57 -14.37
C GLY A 18 -1.36 -9.52 -13.59
N ALA A 19 -1.22 -9.44 -12.26
CA ALA A 19 -1.84 -8.38 -11.48
C ALA A 19 -1.10 -7.05 -11.59
N MET A 20 -1.81 -5.98 -11.26
CA MET A 20 -1.26 -4.64 -10.98
C MET A 20 -1.32 -4.38 -9.48
N MET A 21 -0.30 -3.73 -8.92
CA MET A 21 -0.31 -3.24 -7.55
C MET A 21 -0.40 -1.72 -7.49
N VAL A 22 -1.23 -1.21 -6.59
CA VAL A 22 -1.28 0.20 -6.19
C VAL A 22 -0.72 0.33 -4.78
N VAL A 23 0.19 1.29 -4.56
CA VAL A 23 0.76 1.60 -3.26
C VAL A 23 0.27 2.98 -2.82
N GLY A 24 -0.41 3.04 -1.68
CA GLY A 24 -0.89 4.28 -1.08
C GLY A 24 -0.40 4.41 0.36
N PHE A 25 0.83 4.88 0.51
CA PHE A 25 1.42 5.11 1.84
C PHE A 25 1.14 6.54 2.32
N PRO A 26 1.22 6.80 3.65
CA PRO A 26 0.95 8.12 4.18
C PRO A 26 2.00 9.13 3.74
N THR A 27 1.60 10.09 2.92
CA THR A 27 2.44 11.21 2.46
C THR A 27 1.68 12.53 2.59
N HIS A 28 1.98 13.51 1.72
CA HIS A 28 1.37 14.84 1.79
C HIS A 28 -0.15 14.78 1.60
N GLY A 29 -0.87 15.36 2.57
CA GLY A 29 -2.33 15.43 2.55
C GLY A 29 -3.03 14.07 2.64
N LEU A 30 -2.30 12.98 2.95
CA LEU A 30 -2.82 11.61 3.00
C LEU A 30 -3.47 11.14 1.70
N VAL A 31 -3.16 11.77 0.56
CA VAL A 31 -3.80 11.47 -0.73
C VAL A 31 -3.62 10.00 -1.10
N GLY A 32 -2.39 9.48 -0.99
CA GLY A 32 -2.08 8.07 -1.26
C GLY A 32 -2.88 7.13 -0.36
N SER A 33 -2.82 7.32 0.95
CA SER A 33 -3.54 6.48 1.93
C SER A 33 -5.06 6.52 1.75
N VAL A 34 -5.65 7.70 1.53
CA VAL A 34 -7.10 7.85 1.33
C VAL A 34 -7.53 7.19 0.03
N ALA A 35 -6.78 7.40 -1.07
CA ALA A 35 -7.09 6.78 -2.36
C ALA A 35 -7.00 5.26 -2.28
N ALA A 36 -5.94 4.72 -1.69
CA ALA A 36 -5.76 3.28 -1.55
C ALA A 36 -6.77 2.66 -0.59
N SER A 37 -7.06 3.29 0.55
CA SER A 37 -8.11 2.84 1.46
C SER A 37 -9.49 2.87 0.79
N TYR A 38 -9.81 3.90 0.00
CA TYR A 38 -11.03 3.94 -0.78
C TYR A 38 -11.13 2.76 -1.76
N LEU A 39 -10.05 2.43 -2.48
CA LEU A 39 -10.03 1.28 -3.38
C LEU A 39 -10.29 -0.03 -2.64
N VAL A 40 -9.64 -0.24 -1.49
CA VAL A 40 -9.83 -1.45 -0.66
C VAL A 40 -11.30 -1.62 -0.27
N HIS A 41 -11.92 -0.57 0.26
CA HIS A 41 -13.31 -0.63 0.73
C HIS A 41 -14.33 -0.67 -0.42
N ALA A 42 -14.15 0.14 -1.46
CA ALA A 42 -15.10 0.23 -2.56
C ALA A 42 -15.15 -1.02 -3.44
N LEU A 43 -14.06 -1.79 -3.47
CA LEU A 43 -13.93 -3.04 -4.23
C LEU A 43 -14.05 -4.29 -3.35
N ASP A 44 -14.40 -4.12 -2.07
CA ASP A 44 -14.51 -5.20 -1.08
C ASP A 44 -13.30 -6.14 -1.12
N MET A 45 -12.10 -5.55 -1.13
CA MET A 45 -10.86 -6.28 -1.32
C MET A 45 -10.52 -7.07 -0.06
N GLU A 46 -10.01 -8.28 -0.26
CA GLU A 46 -9.69 -9.18 0.84
C GLU A 46 -8.18 -9.13 1.16
N PRO A 47 -7.76 -9.19 2.44
CA PRO A 47 -6.34 -9.14 2.82
C PRO A 47 -5.61 -10.40 2.30
N ILE A 48 -4.46 -10.22 1.65
CA ILE A 48 -3.64 -11.33 1.12
C ILE A 48 -2.27 -11.42 1.79
N ALA A 49 -1.70 -10.31 2.25
CA ALA A 49 -0.41 -10.29 2.90
C ALA A 49 -0.28 -9.08 3.84
N TYR A 50 0.72 -9.10 4.71
CA TYR A 50 1.11 -7.96 5.51
C TYR A 50 2.63 -7.82 5.57
N MET A 51 3.11 -6.61 5.87
CA MET A 51 4.53 -6.37 6.10
C MET A 51 4.82 -6.29 7.60
N THR A 52 5.96 -6.83 8.02
CA THR A 52 6.40 -6.80 9.41
C THR A 52 7.89 -6.53 9.54
N SER A 53 8.28 -5.90 10.64
CA SER A 53 9.67 -5.68 11.03
C SER A 53 9.75 -5.43 12.53
N GLU A 54 10.79 -5.92 13.19
CA GLU A 54 11.09 -5.57 14.59
C GLU A 54 11.36 -4.06 14.77
N ALA A 55 11.65 -3.36 13.69
CA ALA A 55 11.92 -1.92 13.69
C ALA A 55 10.67 -1.06 13.41
N PHE A 56 9.52 -1.68 13.11
CA PHE A 56 8.26 -0.93 13.05
C PHE A 56 7.82 -0.48 14.45
N PRO A 57 7.13 0.68 14.56
CA PRO A 57 6.49 1.06 15.81
C PRO A 57 5.58 -0.07 16.32
N PRO A 58 5.55 -0.36 17.64
CA PRO A 58 4.75 -1.44 18.22
C PRO A 58 3.26 -1.06 18.23
N THR A 59 2.66 -1.07 17.05
CA THR A 59 1.32 -0.57 16.76
C THR A 59 0.55 -1.62 15.98
N VAL A 60 -0.76 -1.64 16.20
CA VAL A 60 -1.70 -2.50 15.50
C VAL A 60 -2.87 -1.66 15.03
N VAL A 61 -3.49 -2.08 13.94
CA VAL A 61 -4.70 -1.43 13.42
C VAL A 61 -5.89 -2.29 13.82
N MET A 62 -6.92 -1.66 14.37
CA MET A 62 -8.17 -2.32 14.70
C MET A 62 -9.30 -1.67 13.91
N GLU A 63 -9.94 -2.47 13.08
CA GLU A 63 -10.99 -2.05 12.16
C GLU A 63 -12.12 -3.08 12.22
N GLU A 64 -13.34 -2.64 12.50
CA GLU A 64 -14.51 -3.52 12.70
C GLU A 64 -14.29 -4.67 13.70
N GLY A 65 -13.43 -4.45 14.71
CA GLY A 65 -13.07 -5.47 15.69
C GLY A 65 -12.03 -6.49 15.22
N ILE A 66 -11.52 -6.34 13.99
CA ILE A 66 -10.42 -7.15 13.44
C ILE A 66 -9.09 -6.42 13.69
N VAL A 67 -8.17 -7.13 14.34
CA VAL A 67 -6.80 -6.64 14.58
C VAL A 67 -5.91 -7.08 13.42
N SER A 68 -5.15 -6.12 12.88
CA SER A 68 -4.26 -6.35 11.75
C SER A 68 -2.95 -5.57 11.86
N ALA A 69 -1.95 -5.99 11.08
CA ALA A 69 -0.65 -5.33 11.00
C ALA A 69 -0.78 -3.90 10.43
N PRO A 70 0.16 -2.99 10.73
CA PRO A 70 0.07 -1.60 10.28
C PRO A 70 0.35 -1.40 8.78
N VAL A 71 0.90 -2.40 8.08
CA VAL A 71 1.14 -2.38 6.64
C VAL A 71 0.55 -3.65 6.03
N ARG A 72 -0.40 -3.48 5.12
CA ARG A 72 -1.33 -4.53 4.68
C ARG A 72 -1.46 -4.50 3.16
N LEU A 73 -1.61 -5.68 2.56
CA LEU A 73 -1.82 -5.86 1.13
C LEU A 73 -3.15 -6.59 0.93
N TYR A 74 -3.97 -6.06 0.03
CA TYR A 74 -5.30 -6.56 -0.31
C TYR A 74 -5.36 -6.92 -1.79
N ALA A 75 -6.19 -7.88 -2.17
CA ALA A 75 -6.42 -8.23 -3.55
C ALA A 75 -7.91 -8.40 -3.87
N SER A 76 -8.27 -8.11 -5.11
CA SER A 76 -9.58 -8.41 -5.68
C SER A 76 -9.46 -8.65 -7.18
N LYS A 77 -10.29 -9.55 -7.69
CA LYS A 77 -10.35 -9.86 -9.13
C LYS A 77 -11.04 -8.71 -9.85
N LEU A 78 -10.29 -8.03 -10.69
CA LEU A 78 -10.74 -6.83 -11.38
C LEU A 78 -9.96 -6.67 -12.68
N VAL A 79 -10.67 -6.52 -13.78
CA VAL A 79 -10.04 -6.11 -15.04
C VAL A 79 -9.57 -4.67 -14.89
N CYS A 80 -8.26 -4.46 -14.93
CA CYS A 80 -7.59 -3.20 -14.65
C CYS A 80 -6.51 -2.87 -15.69
N GLY A 81 -5.83 -1.73 -15.52
CA GLY A 81 -4.78 -1.27 -16.43
C GLY A 81 -5.31 -0.44 -17.59
N VAL A 82 -4.41 0.36 -18.18
CA VAL A 82 -4.74 1.35 -19.23
C VAL A 82 -5.34 0.67 -20.46
N ASP A 83 -4.87 -0.54 -20.77
CA ASP A 83 -5.25 -1.37 -21.90
C ASP A 83 -5.99 -2.66 -21.49
N ARG A 84 -6.51 -2.72 -20.26
CA ARG A 84 -7.15 -3.92 -19.69
C ARG A 84 -6.21 -5.13 -19.63
N SER A 85 -4.94 -4.89 -19.34
CA SER A 85 -3.87 -5.91 -19.30
C SER A 85 -3.74 -6.65 -17.97
N CYS A 86 -4.48 -6.27 -16.93
CA CYS A 86 -4.49 -7.01 -15.67
C CYS A 86 -5.88 -7.52 -15.30
N ASP A 87 -5.90 -8.71 -14.70
CA ASP A 87 -7.12 -9.41 -14.28
C ASP A 87 -7.37 -9.30 -12.77
N GLN A 88 -6.41 -8.71 -12.06
CA GLN A 88 -6.43 -8.56 -10.62
C GLN A 88 -5.74 -7.27 -10.18
N LEU A 89 -6.34 -6.62 -9.18
CA LEU A 89 -5.78 -5.45 -8.52
C LEU A 89 -5.28 -5.87 -7.13
N VAL A 90 -4.08 -5.42 -6.80
CA VAL A 90 -3.49 -5.50 -5.46
C VAL A 90 -3.35 -4.09 -4.92
N VAL A 91 -3.70 -3.86 -3.66
CA VAL A 91 -3.54 -2.55 -3.02
C VAL A 91 -2.75 -2.71 -1.72
N ALA A 92 -1.65 -1.97 -1.60
CA ALA A 92 -0.85 -1.87 -0.39
C ALA A 92 -1.19 -0.57 0.35
N ILE A 93 -1.61 -0.70 1.61
CA ILE A 93 -1.89 0.41 2.52
C ILE A 93 -0.94 0.35 3.73
N ALA A 94 -0.62 1.53 4.27
CA ALA A 94 0.11 1.65 5.52
C ALA A 94 -0.57 2.69 6.42
N ASP A 95 -0.77 2.34 7.69
CA ASP A 95 -1.34 3.20 8.73
C ASP A 95 -0.24 3.82 9.63
N ILE A 96 1.00 3.48 9.34
CA ILE A 96 2.19 4.07 9.95
C ILE A 96 3.01 4.78 8.88
N GLN A 97 3.79 5.77 9.30
CA GLN A 97 4.92 6.25 8.51
C GLN A 97 6.14 5.38 8.86
N PRO A 98 6.64 4.55 7.92
CA PRO A 98 7.81 3.73 8.20
C PRO A 98 9.03 4.62 8.54
N PRO A 99 9.86 4.23 9.52
CA PRO A 99 11.11 4.90 9.81
C PRO A 99 12.01 5.05 8.56
N ILE A 100 12.71 6.19 8.44
CA ILE A 100 13.52 6.54 7.26
C ILE A 100 14.58 5.47 6.95
N ASP A 101 15.17 4.89 7.99
CA ASP A 101 16.18 3.83 7.91
C ASP A 101 15.63 2.51 7.35
N LEU A 102 14.31 2.31 7.35
CA LEU A 102 13.65 1.13 6.80
C LEU A 102 13.16 1.31 5.36
N LEU A 103 13.11 2.52 4.80
CA LEU A 103 12.48 2.78 3.50
C LEU A 103 13.06 1.93 2.36
N ASN A 104 14.40 1.82 2.29
CA ASN A 104 15.05 0.98 1.28
C ASN A 104 14.77 -0.52 1.48
N GLY A 105 14.72 -0.97 2.74
CA GLY A 105 14.42 -2.36 3.08
C GLY A 105 12.96 -2.70 2.76
N LEU A 106 12.06 -1.79 3.06
CA LEU A 106 10.64 -1.89 2.75
C LEU A 106 10.41 -1.96 1.24
N GLY A 107 10.98 -1.01 0.49
CA GLY A 107 10.84 -0.97 -0.97
C GLY A 107 11.36 -2.24 -1.63
N ARG A 108 12.54 -2.75 -1.20
CA ARG A 108 13.08 -4.02 -1.68
C ARG A 108 12.17 -5.19 -1.34
N ALA A 109 11.78 -5.35 -0.08
CA ALA A 109 10.91 -6.45 0.34
C ALA A 109 9.58 -6.47 -0.43
N LEU A 110 9.01 -5.29 -0.69
CA LEU A 110 7.80 -5.16 -1.47
C LEU A 110 8.02 -5.53 -2.94
N LEU A 111 9.10 -5.03 -3.57
CA LEU A 111 9.41 -5.35 -4.97
C LEU A 111 9.77 -6.83 -5.18
N ASP A 112 10.59 -7.40 -4.30
CA ASP A 112 10.96 -8.82 -4.32
C ASP A 112 9.70 -9.69 -4.19
N TRP A 113 8.76 -9.32 -3.31
CA TRP A 113 7.48 -9.99 -3.19
C TRP A 113 6.60 -9.82 -4.44
N THR A 114 6.56 -8.63 -5.05
CA THR A 114 5.78 -8.41 -6.29
C THR A 114 6.29 -9.25 -7.44
N GLU A 115 7.61 -9.35 -7.62
CA GLU A 115 8.23 -10.17 -8.65
C GLU A 115 7.93 -11.65 -8.43
N ALA A 116 8.08 -12.13 -7.19
CA ALA A 116 7.78 -13.52 -6.82
C ALA A 116 6.31 -13.90 -7.07
N LYS A 117 5.38 -12.95 -6.91
CA LYS A 117 3.94 -13.16 -7.16
C LYS A 117 3.52 -13.00 -8.63
N GLY A 118 4.40 -12.49 -9.49
CA GLY A 118 4.12 -12.23 -10.91
C GLY A 118 3.30 -10.97 -11.17
N ILE A 119 3.38 -9.98 -10.27
CA ILE A 119 2.80 -8.65 -10.44
C ILE A 119 3.72 -7.87 -11.39
N HIS A 120 3.19 -7.32 -12.48
CA HIS A 120 4.00 -6.74 -13.56
C HIS A 120 4.05 -5.21 -13.57
N LEU A 121 3.17 -4.55 -12.81
CA LEU A 121 3.11 -3.11 -12.72
C LEU A 121 2.82 -2.67 -11.29
N VAL A 122 3.61 -1.73 -10.79
CA VAL A 122 3.42 -1.06 -9.49
C VAL A 122 3.16 0.41 -9.74
N VAL A 123 2.04 0.92 -9.21
CA VAL A 123 1.62 2.32 -9.29
C VAL A 123 1.67 2.92 -7.89
N ALA A 124 2.55 3.88 -7.66
CA ALA A 124 2.58 4.65 -6.42
C ALA A 124 1.69 5.88 -6.53
N VAL A 125 0.75 6.04 -5.61
CA VAL A 125 -0.16 7.19 -5.57
C VAL A 125 0.32 8.19 -4.54
N GLU A 126 0.61 9.40 -4.99
CA GLU A 126 1.23 10.45 -4.17
C GLU A 126 0.46 11.76 -4.25
N GLY A 127 0.40 12.46 -3.12
CA GLY A 127 -0.04 13.84 -3.07
C GLY A 127 1.13 14.77 -3.37
N GLN A 128 0.96 15.72 -4.29
CA GLN A 128 1.91 16.80 -4.50
C GLN A 128 1.27 18.10 -4.00
N PRO A 129 1.88 18.79 -3.02
CA PRO A 129 1.43 20.12 -2.66
C PRO A 129 1.65 21.05 -3.86
N LEU A 130 0.59 21.68 -4.34
CA LEU A 130 0.71 22.77 -5.30
C LEU A 130 1.08 24.03 -4.52
N GLU A 131 2.23 24.62 -4.81
CA GLU A 131 2.49 26.00 -4.40
C GLU A 131 1.55 26.91 -5.20
N GLY A 132 0.51 27.40 -4.55
CA GLY A 132 -0.35 28.46 -5.07
C GLY A 132 0.08 29.81 -4.50
N GLU A 133 0.21 30.82 -5.36
CA GLU A 133 0.25 32.22 -4.95
C GLU A 133 -0.87 32.49 -3.94
N VAL A 134 -0.50 33.07 -2.79
CA VAL A 134 -1.45 33.67 -1.86
C VAL A 134 -2.03 34.90 -2.56
N GLY A 135 -3.10 34.69 -3.32
CA GLY A 135 -3.67 35.70 -4.21
C GLY A 135 -5.18 35.80 -4.12
N ALA A 136 -5.63 36.83 -3.38
CA ALA A 136 -6.94 37.47 -3.42
C ALA A 136 -8.13 36.79 -2.69
N ASP A 137 -8.33 37.27 -1.46
CA ASP A 137 -9.61 37.68 -0.88
C ASP A 137 -10.73 36.64 -0.78
N ALA A 138 -10.85 36.06 0.42
CA ALA A 138 -12.11 35.49 0.90
C ALA A 138 -12.53 36.21 2.20
N ARG A 139 -12.82 37.50 2.12
CA ARG A 139 -13.73 38.16 3.06
C ARG A 139 -15.16 37.68 2.80
N ILE A 140 -15.64 36.81 3.68
CA ILE A 140 -17.06 36.74 4.04
C ILE A 140 -17.16 37.21 5.49
#